data_AF-A0A1T5ARQ8-F1
#
_entry.id   AF-A0A1T5ARQ8-F1
#
_cell.length_a   1.000
_cell.length_b   1.000
_cell.length_c   1.000
_cell.angle_alpha   90.00
_cell.angle_beta   90.00
_cell.angle_gamma   90.00
#
_symmetry.space_group_name_H-M   'P 1'
#
loop_
_entity.id
_entity.type
_entity.pdbx_description
1 polymer ?
#
loop_
_entity_poly.entity_id
_entity_poly.type
_entity_poly.pdbx_seq_one_letter_code
_entity_poly.pdbx_strand_id
1 'polypeptide(L)'
;MNIQDLKITAGQMRSLIIAMINVDSHDSKTKSKSMAKNHGKQIKDDAKYEALRRDGASKEKAARIANSPNASKKGGKSSPMDERTKVELLSEAKKIGIKGRHDMTKSELINAIRNH
;
A
#
# COMPACT_ATOMS: atom_id res chain seq x y z
N MET A 1 -10.67 55.89 -21.03
CA MET A 1 -10.21 54.54 -21.42
C MET A 1 -11.34 53.89 -22.20
N ASN A 2 -11.09 53.58 -23.48
CA ASN A 2 -12.08 53.09 -24.45
C ASN A 2 -11.99 51.55 -24.56
N ILE A 3 -13.14 50.90 -24.68
CA ILE A 3 -13.35 49.46 -24.50
C ILE A 3 -13.16 48.70 -25.82
N GLN A 4 -12.14 49.01 -26.62
CA GLN A 4 -11.88 48.29 -27.87
C GLN A 4 -10.38 48.22 -28.16
N ASP A 5 -9.72 47.15 -27.70
CA ASP A 5 -8.68 46.42 -28.44
C ASP A 5 -8.08 45.30 -27.57
N LEU A 6 -8.83 44.21 -27.40
CA LEU A 6 -8.30 42.97 -26.83
C LEU A 6 -8.40 41.84 -27.85
N LYS A 7 -7.62 41.94 -28.94
CA LYS A 7 -7.40 40.84 -29.88
C LYS A 7 -6.43 39.83 -29.25
N ILE A 8 -6.95 39.01 -28.33
CA ILE A 8 -6.22 37.86 -27.79
C ILE A 8 -6.30 36.74 -28.82
N THR A 9 -5.18 36.35 -29.41
CA THR A 9 -5.09 35.20 -30.32
C THR A 9 -5.32 33.90 -29.56
N ALA A 10 -5.88 32.87 -30.21
CA ALA A 10 -6.27 31.61 -29.56
C ALA A 10 -5.16 30.89 -28.77
N GLY A 11 -3.88 31.16 -29.11
CA GLY A 11 -2.72 30.67 -28.37
C GLY A 11 -2.52 31.35 -27.00
N GLN A 12 -2.78 32.66 -26.91
CA GLN A 12 -2.67 33.43 -25.66
C GLN A 12 -3.83 33.09 -24.70
N MET A 13 -5.02 32.79 -25.20
CA MET A 13 -6.15 32.31 -24.37
C MET A 13 -5.91 30.91 -23.79
N ARG A 14 -5.25 30.00 -24.52
CA ARG A 14 -4.90 28.67 -23.96
C ARG A 14 -3.84 28.76 -22.87
N SER A 15 -2.86 29.65 -23.02
CA SER A 15 -1.85 29.90 -21.98
C SER A 15 -2.47 30.55 -20.73
N LEU A 16 -3.47 31.42 -20.91
CA LEU A 16 -4.20 32.03 -19.80
C LEU A 16 -5.15 31.05 -19.08
N ILE A 17 -5.79 30.13 -19.81
CA ILE A 17 -6.61 29.06 -19.23
C ILE A 17 -5.73 28.09 -18.43
N ILE A 18 -4.54 27.73 -18.92
CA ILE A 18 -3.61 26.88 -18.16
C ILE A 18 -3.07 27.63 -16.94
N ALA A 19 -2.76 28.92 -17.04
CA ALA A 19 -2.32 29.72 -15.90
C ALA A 19 -3.43 29.91 -14.83
N MET A 20 -4.71 30.02 -15.24
CA MET A 20 -5.83 30.02 -14.30
C MET A 20 -6.10 28.63 -13.68
N ILE A 21 -5.64 27.54 -14.30
CA ILE A 21 -5.75 26.18 -13.76
C ILE A 21 -4.54 25.83 -12.86
N ASN A 22 -3.36 26.42 -13.08
CA ASN A 22 -2.09 26.05 -12.42
C ASN A 22 -1.47 27.17 -11.55
N VAL A 23 -2.27 27.85 -10.74
CA VAL A 23 -1.73 28.64 -9.61
C VAL A 23 -1.46 27.70 -8.41
N ASP A 24 -0.17 27.47 -8.21
CA ASP A 24 0.52 27.06 -6.98
C ASP A 24 0.36 25.62 -6.49
N SER A 25 1.26 24.79 -7.04
CA SER A 25 1.90 23.70 -6.31
C SER A 25 2.84 24.28 -5.24
N HIS A 26 2.33 24.50 -4.04
CA HIS A 26 3.07 24.32 -2.78
C HIS A 26 2.11 23.78 -1.71
N ASP A 27 2.53 22.70 -1.06
CA ASP A 27 1.84 21.91 -0.03
C ASP A 27 0.78 20.89 -0.53
N SER A 28 1.29 19.82 -1.14
CA SER A 28 0.55 18.60 -1.49
C SER A 28 0.15 17.73 -0.28
N LYS A 29 -0.27 18.34 0.84
CA LYS A 29 -0.70 17.62 2.06
C LYS A 29 -2.14 17.90 2.50
N THR A 30 -2.87 18.77 1.80
CA THR A 30 -4.16 19.28 2.31
C THR A 30 -5.36 19.14 1.35
N LYS A 31 -5.18 18.83 0.06
CA LYS A 31 -6.31 18.81 -0.91
C LYS A 31 -7.09 17.49 -1.06
N SER A 32 -6.69 16.39 -0.43
CA SER A 32 -7.48 15.14 -0.40
C SER A 32 -8.35 14.98 0.85
N LYS A 33 -8.33 15.95 1.77
CA LYS A 33 -8.95 15.82 3.10
C LYS A 33 -10.44 16.15 3.14
N SER A 34 -11.03 16.65 2.04
CA SER A 34 -12.44 17.10 2.01
C SER A 34 -13.42 16.16 1.30
N MET A 35 -12.96 15.20 0.49
CA MET A 35 -13.85 14.25 -0.22
C MET A 35 -13.96 12.88 0.44
N ALA A 36 -13.07 12.56 1.37
CA ALA A 36 -13.25 11.42 2.24
C ALA A 36 -13.99 11.90 3.48
N LYS A 37 -15.18 11.34 3.75
CA LYS A 37 -15.83 11.57 5.04
C LYS A 37 -14.81 11.13 6.11
N ASN A 38 -14.55 11.98 7.09
CA ASN A 38 -13.64 11.63 8.18
C ASN A 38 -14.32 10.50 8.98
N HIS A 39 -13.91 9.26 8.76
CA HIS A 39 -14.46 8.08 9.45
C HIS A 39 -13.90 7.93 10.87
N GLY A 40 -13.25 8.98 11.39
CA GLY A 40 -12.59 9.03 12.69
C GLY A 40 -11.17 8.46 12.64
N LYS A 41 -10.43 8.59 13.74
CA LYS A 41 -9.05 8.04 13.92
C LYS A 41 -8.95 6.51 13.75
N GLN A 42 -10.06 5.82 13.50
CA GLN A 42 -10.14 4.38 13.35
C GLN A 42 -9.72 3.90 11.95
N ILE A 43 -9.82 4.75 10.93
CA ILE A 43 -9.41 4.42 9.56
C ILE A 43 -8.07 5.09 9.24
N LYS A 44 -7.09 4.28 8.85
CA LYS A 44 -5.72 4.73 8.56
C LYS A 44 -5.55 5.31 7.15
N ASP A 45 -6.39 4.88 6.21
CA ASP A 45 -6.36 5.29 4.80
C ASP A 45 -7.79 5.55 4.32
N ASP A 46 -8.24 6.79 4.51
CA ASP A 46 -9.61 7.21 4.18
C ASP A 46 -9.89 7.17 2.67
N ALA A 47 -8.88 7.51 1.84
CA ALA A 47 -9.00 7.48 0.39
C ALA A 47 -9.25 6.06 -0.11
N LYS A 48 -8.48 5.09 0.41
CA LYS A 48 -8.66 3.68 0.08
C LYS A 48 -9.97 3.12 0.61
N TYR A 49 -10.39 3.52 1.81
CA TYR A 49 -11.68 3.15 2.36
C TYR A 49 -12.83 3.60 1.45
N GLU A 50 -12.83 4.87 1.01
CA GLU A 50 -13.89 5.41 0.16
C GLU A 50 -13.88 4.81 -1.25
N ALA A 51 -12.69 4.52 -1.82
CA ALA A 51 -12.59 3.77 -3.07
C ALA A 51 -13.26 2.40 -2.95
N LEU A 52 -12.94 1.64 -1.88
CA LEU A 52 -13.55 0.34 -1.63
C LEU A 52 -15.07 0.43 -1.40
N ARG A 53 -15.56 1.51 -0.77
CA ARG A 53 -17.00 1.74 -0.60
C ARG A 53 -17.69 2.02 -1.93
N ARG A 54 -17.07 2.76 -2.84
CA ARG A 54 -17.58 3.01 -4.20
C ARG A 54 -17.59 1.73 -5.04
N ASP A 55 -16.60 0.86 -4.85
CA ASP A 55 -16.52 -0.45 -5.50
C ASP A 55 -17.50 -1.49 -4.92
N GLY A 56 -18.34 -1.10 -3.95
CA GLY A 56 -19.37 -1.96 -3.36
C GLY A 56 -18.91 -2.81 -2.19
N ALA A 57 -17.72 -2.59 -1.63
CA ALA A 57 -17.29 -3.30 -0.42
C ALA A 57 -18.11 -2.88 0.81
N SER A 58 -18.36 -3.84 1.71
CA SER A 58 -18.98 -3.55 3.01
C SER A 58 -18.11 -2.63 3.86
N LYS A 59 -18.73 -1.96 4.84
CA LYS A 59 -18.03 -1.06 5.77
C LYS A 59 -16.88 -1.77 6.50
N GLU A 60 -17.10 -2.98 7.03
CA GLU A 60 -16.04 -3.71 7.74
C GLU A 60 -14.92 -4.15 6.79
N LYS A 61 -15.27 -4.62 5.57
CA LYS A 61 -14.29 -5.07 4.59
C LYS A 61 -13.39 -3.92 4.14
N ALA A 62 -13.98 -2.77 3.83
CA ALA A 62 -13.24 -1.56 3.46
C ALA A 62 -12.32 -1.10 4.59
N ALA A 63 -12.84 -1.04 5.84
CA ALA A 63 -12.07 -0.63 7.01
C ALA A 63 -10.85 -1.53 7.25
N ARG A 64 -11.02 -2.85 7.16
CA ARG A 64 -9.93 -3.81 7.34
C ARG A 64 -8.80 -3.64 6.32
N ILE A 65 -9.15 -3.39 5.06
CA ILE A 65 -8.20 -3.23 3.95
C ILE A 65 -7.51 -1.86 4.01
N ALA A 66 -8.24 -0.81 4.38
CA ALA A 66 -7.70 0.53 4.61
C ALA A 66 -6.73 0.56 5.81
N ASN A 67 -7.03 -0.19 6.87
CA ASN A 67 -6.18 -0.29 8.06
C ASN A 67 -4.95 -1.21 7.90
N SER A 68 -4.91 -1.99 6.82
CA SER A 68 -3.86 -2.99 6.54
C SER A 68 -3.15 -2.73 5.21
N PRO A 69 -2.42 -1.60 5.06
CA PRO A 69 -1.76 -1.23 3.80
C PRO A 69 -0.70 -2.24 3.34
N ASN A 70 -0.14 -3.04 4.26
CA ASN A 70 0.91 -4.03 3.98
C ASN A 70 0.43 -5.49 3.95
N ALA A 71 -0.87 -5.76 3.92
CA ALA A 71 -1.38 -7.15 3.91
C ALA A 71 -0.77 -7.99 2.78
N SER A 72 -0.66 -7.43 1.56
CA SER A 72 -0.04 -8.10 0.41
C SER A 72 1.47 -8.35 0.59
N LYS A 73 2.18 -7.46 1.31
CA LYS A 73 3.61 -7.64 1.60
C LYS A 73 3.87 -8.63 2.73
N LYS A 74 2.93 -8.77 3.68
CA LYS A 74 3.09 -9.62 4.87
C LYS A 74 2.72 -11.08 4.62
N GLY A 75 1.85 -11.38 3.65
CA GLY A 75 1.41 -12.75 3.34
C GLY A 75 2.28 -13.51 2.34
N GLY A 76 3.07 -12.84 1.50
CA GLY A 76 3.80 -13.49 0.40
C GLY A 76 5.29 -13.73 0.65
N LYS A 77 5.85 -13.17 1.72
CA LYS A 77 7.27 -13.33 2.07
C LYS A 77 7.39 -14.16 3.34
N SER A 78 7.16 -15.48 3.22
CA SER A 78 7.99 -16.37 4.04
C SER A 78 9.42 -15.99 3.67
N SER A 79 10.22 -15.50 4.62
CA SER A 79 11.67 -15.38 4.39
C SER A 79 12.12 -16.67 3.72
N PRO A 80 12.89 -16.63 2.61
CA PRO A 80 13.25 -17.84 1.90
C PRO A 80 14.04 -18.72 2.86
N MET A 81 13.39 -19.74 3.43
CA MET A 81 14.11 -20.71 4.26
C MET A 81 15.11 -21.51 3.40
N ASP A 82 14.93 -21.46 2.07
CA ASP A 82 15.90 -21.90 1.07
C ASP A 82 17.19 -21.08 1.09
N GLU A 83 17.20 -19.84 1.59
CA GLU A 83 18.42 -19.04 1.80
C GLU A 83 19.14 -19.41 3.10
N ARG A 84 18.43 -19.97 4.09
CA ARG A 84 19.05 -20.39 5.36
C ARG A 84 20.00 -21.57 5.13
N THR A 85 21.08 -21.62 5.89
CA THR A 85 22.01 -22.74 5.85
C THR A 85 21.41 -23.97 6.54
N LYS A 86 21.90 -25.17 6.20
CA LYS A 86 21.47 -26.42 6.87
C LYS A 86 21.70 -26.36 8.38
N VAL A 87 22.77 -25.68 8.81
CA VAL A 87 23.12 -25.52 10.23
C VAL A 87 22.08 -24.69 10.98
N GLU A 88 21.63 -23.59 10.39
CA GLU A 88 20.56 -22.75 10.96
C GLU A 88 19.24 -23.51 11.05
N LEU A 89 18.88 -24.27 10.02
CA LEU A 89 17.68 -25.10 10.00
C LEU A 89 17.74 -26.22 11.05
N LEU A 90 18.90 -26.84 11.27
CA LEU A 90 19.10 -27.82 12.34
C LEU A 90 18.93 -27.20 13.73
N SER A 91 19.46 -26.00 13.95
CA SER A 91 19.32 -25.28 15.21
C SER A 91 17.86 -24.94 15.49
N GLU A 92 17.14 -24.46 14.47
CA GLU A 92 15.71 -24.14 14.58
C GLU A 92 14.86 -25.41 14.83
N ALA A 93 15.10 -26.47 14.06
CA ALA A 93 14.47 -27.77 14.27
C ALA A 93 14.73 -28.34 15.68
N LYS A 94 15.92 -28.09 16.25
CA LYS A 94 16.25 -28.46 17.63
C LYS A 94 15.44 -27.67 18.65
N LYS A 95 15.27 -26.35 18.48
CA LYS A 95 14.47 -25.51 19.38
C LYS A 95 13.00 -25.93 19.39
N ILE A 96 12.49 -26.29 18.22
CA ILE A 96 11.11 -26.72 18.02
C ILE A 96 10.88 -28.17 18.51
N GLY A 97 11.94 -28.99 18.57
CA GLY A 97 11.87 -30.36 19.09
C GLY A 97 11.67 -31.43 18.03
N ILE A 98 11.99 -31.13 16.75
CA ILE A 98 11.87 -32.08 15.64
C ILE A 98 12.88 -33.22 15.82
N LYS A 99 12.37 -34.45 15.92
CA LYS A 99 13.15 -35.70 15.99
C LYS A 99 13.63 -36.12 14.60
N GLY A 100 14.72 -36.87 14.51
CA GLY A 100 15.30 -37.30 13.22
C GLY A 100 15.91 -36.17 12.38
N ARG A 101 16.00 -34.95 12.91
CA ARG A 101 16.51 -33.76 12.19
C ARG A 101 17.90 -33.92 11.57
N HIS A 102 18.76 -34.79 12.13
CA HIS A 102 20.13 -35.01 11.64
C HIS A 102 20.15 -35.87 10.37
N ASP A 103 19.15 -36.73 10.17
CA ASP A 103 19.00 -37.58 8.99
C ASP A 103 18.31 -36.84 7.83
N MET A 104 17.67 -35.70 8.12
CA MET A 104 16.96 -34.89 7.14
C MET A 104 17.88 -34.08 6.24
N THR A 105 17.48 -33.99 4.98
CA THR A 105 17.99 -33.05 3.99
C THR A 105 17.53 -31.62 4.32
N LYS A 106 18.15 -30.63 3.67
CA LYS A 106 17.77 -29.22 3.84
C LYS A 106 16.27 -28.99 3.58
N SER A 107 15.76 -29.56 2.49
CA SER A 107 14.35 -29.43 2.09
C SER A 107 13.40 -30.09 3.10
N GLU A 108 13.76 -31.27 3.61
CA GLU A 108 12.97 -31.96 4.65
C GLU A 108 12.94 -31.18 5.96
N LEU A 109 14.08 -30.58 6.37
CA LEU A 109 14.12 -29.69 7.54
C LEU A 109 13.19 -28.49 7.36
N ILE A 110 13.20 -27.85 6.19
CA ILE A 110 12.33 -26.70 5.90
C ILE A 110 10.85 -27.12 5.99
N ASN A 111 10.49 -28.26 5.40
CA ASN A 111 9.12 -28.78 5.45
C ASN A 111 8.70 -29.13 6.87
N ALA A 112 9.57 -29.79 7.63
CA ALA A 112 9.31 -30.16 9.01
C ALA A 112 9.13 -28.92 9.91
N ILE A 113 9.92 -27.87 9.71
CA ILE A 113 9.79 -26.59 10.43
C ILE A 113 8.51 -25.84 10.05
N ARG A 114 8.08 -25.91 8.79
CA ARG A 114 6.85 -25.22 8.32
C ARG A 114 5.56 -25.91 8.79
N ASN A 115 5.59 -27.23 8.96
CA ASN A 115 4.43 -28.04 9.29
C ASN A 115 4.34 -28.42 10.78
N HIS A 116 5.21 -27.85 11.62
CA HIS A 116 5.19 -28.01 13.07
C HIS A 116 4.53 -26.80 13.74
#